data_AF-A0A3D9HVE9-F1
#
_entry.id   AF-A0A3D9HVE9-F1
#
_cell.length_a   1.000
_cell.length_b   1.000
_cell.length_c   1.000
_cell.angle_alpha   90.00
_cell.angle_beta   90.00
_cell.angle_gamma   90.00
#
_symmetry.space_group_name_H-M   'P 1'
#
loop_
_entity.id
_entity.type
_entity.pdbx_description
1 polymer ?
#
loop_
_entity_poly.entity_id
_entity_poly.type
_entity_poly.pdbx_seq_one_letter_code
_entity_poly.pdbx_strand_id
1 'polypeptide(L)' 'MDIDANRTAAMLIDQYRDKAWFFASKRADQSWRDNDPEAAAVWLRVLDRIGYLQSATYQEYRSLDSGIWQ' A
#
# COMPACT_ATOMS: atom_id res chain seq x y z
N MET A 1 2.96 -14.10 -8.74
CA MET A 1 3.58 -12.76 -8.95
C MET A 1 2.99 -11.67 -8.04
N ASP A 2 1.83 -11.86 -7.38
CA ASP A 2 1.24 -10.85 -6.47
C ASP A 2 1.81 -10.84 -5.03
N ILE A 3 2.48 -11.92 -4.62
CA ILE A 3 3.04 -12.05 -3.26
C ILE A 3 4.09 -10.95 -3.00
N ASP A 4 4.90 -10.61 -4.00
CA ASP A 4 5.96 -9.61 -3.87
C ASP A 4 5.40 -8.20 -3.68
N ALA A 5 4.28 -7.88 -4.35
CA ALA A 5 3.61 -6.59 -4.21
C ALA A 5 2.99 -6.44 -2.81
N ASN A 6 2.33 -7.49 -2.30
CA ASN A 6 1.77 -7.50 -0.95
C ASN A 6 2.85 -7.38 0.13
N ARG A 7 3.96 -8.13 -0.01
CA ARG A 7 5.07 -8.06 0.94
C ARG A 7 5.71 -6.67 0.96
N THR A 8 5.94 -6.10 -0.21
CA THR A 8 6.51 -4.75 -0.35
C THR A 8 5.57 -3.70 0.24
N ALA A 9 4.26 -3.80 -0.02
CA ALA A 9 3.25 -2.91 0.56
C ALA A 9 3.25 -2.97 2.09
N ALA A 10 3.27 -4.17 2.68
CA ALA A 10 3.32 -4.35 4.13
C ALA A 10 4.58 -3.74 4.74
N MET A 11 5.75 -3.93 4.11
CA MET A 11 7.01 -3.32 4.57
C MET A 11 6.96 -1.78 4.50
N LEU A 12 6.39 -1.21 3.45
CA LEU A 12 6.24 0.24 3.33
C LEU A 12 5.28 0.80 4.38
N ILE A 13 4.15 0.13 4.65
CA ILE A 13 3.22 0.50 5.73
C ILE A 13 3.92 0.40 7.08
N ASP A 14 4.74 -0.62 7.29
CA ASP A 14 5.44 -0.76 8.56
C ASP A 14 6.44 0.40 8.78
N GLN A 15 7.23 0.71 7.77
CA GLN A 15 8.27 1.72 7.85
C GLN A 15 7.74 3.16 7.83
N TYR A 16 6.72 3.44 7.01
CA TYR A 16 6.27 4.80 6.70
C TYR A 16 4.84 5.09 7.13
N ARG A 17 4.12 4.11 7.68
CA ARG A 17 2.74 4.25 8.19
C ARG A 17 1.82 4.90 7.15
N ASP A 18 1.26 6.06 7.47
CA ASP A 18 0.35 6.85 6.65
C ASP A 18 1.00 7.42 5.37
N LYS A 19 2.33 7.42 5.27
CA LYS A 19 3.07 7.93 4.11
C LYS A 19 3.46 6.86 3.09
N ALA A 20 3.14 5.58 3.35
CA ALA A 20 3.50 4.48 2.47
C ALA A 20 3.04 4.67 1.01
N TRP A 21 1.82 5.19 0.82
CA TRP A 21 1.26 5.49 -0.51
C TRP A 21 2.11 6.51 -1.28
N PHE A 22 2.64 7.54 -0.61
CA PHE A 22 3.45 8.59 -1.22
C PHE A 22 4.77 8.04 -1.76
N PHE A 23 5.39 7.10 -1.04
CA PHE A 23 6.63 6.46 -1.51
C PHE A 23 6.39 5.55 -2.72
N ALA A 24 5.31 4.76 -2.70
CA ALA A 24 4.97 3.90 -3.82
C ALA A 24 4.60 4.72 -5.08
N SER A 25 3.84 5.80 -4.94
CA SER A 25 3.50 6.67 -6.08
C SER A 25 4.73 7.38 -6.65
N LYS A 26 5.60 7.93 -5.79
CA LYS A 26 6.89 8.53 -6.22
C LYS A 26 7.76 7.56 -7.01
N ARG A 27 7.81 6.29 -6.61
CA ARG A 27 8.57 5.25 -7.31
C ARG A 27 7.95 4.88 -8.67
N ALA A 28 6.62 4.82 -8.76
CA ALA A 28 5.94 4.63 -10.03
C ALA A 28 6.23 5.78 -11.00
N ASP A 29 6.11 7.03 -10.54
CA ASP A 29 6.40 8.23 -11.33
C ASP A 29 7.87 8.27 -11.79
N GLN A 30 8.80 7.88 -10.93
CA GLN A 30 10.22 7.82 -11.29
C GLN A 30 10.46 6.76 -12.38
N SER A 31 9.82 5.59 -12.27
CA SER A 31 9.95 4.51 -13.26
C SER A 31 9.44 4.96 -14.63
N TRP A 32 8.35 5.73 -14.68
CA TRP A 32 7.88 6.36 -15.91
C TRP A 32 8.90 7.33 -16.51
N ARG A 33 9.55 8.16 -15.67
CA ARG A 33 10.60 9.10 -16.12
C ARG A 33 11.85 8.39 -16.62
N ASP A 34 12.16 7.23 -16.05
CA ASP A 34 13.28 6.38 -16.43
C ASP A 34 12.96 5.50 -17.66
N ASN A 35 11.76 5.65 -18.24
CA ASN A 35 11.26 4.87 -19.38
C ASN A 35 11.21 3.36 -19.11
N ASP A 36 10.93 2.98 -17.86
CA ASP A 36 10.71 1.60 -17.41
C ASP A 36 9.23 1.38 -17.03
N PRO A 37 8.37 1.09 -18.02
CA PRO A 37 6.94 0.89 -17.79
C PRO A 37 6.63 -0.38 -16.98
N GLU A 38 7.50 -1.39 -17.04
CA GLU A 38 7.31 -2.63 -16.28
C GLU A 38 7.52 -2.38 -14.79
N ALA A 39 8.58 -1.66 -14.42
CA ALA A 39 8.80 -1.22 -13.06
C ALA A 39 7.68 -0.30 -12.57
N ALA A 40 7.20 0.62 -13.41
CA ALA A 40 6.06 1.46 -13.06
C ALA A 40 4.81 0.63 -12.72
N ALA A 41 4.49 -0.38 -13.54
CA ALA A 41 3.36 -1.28 -13.30
C ALA A 41 3.51 -2.13 -12.03
N VAL A 42 4.73 -2.48 -11.62
CA VAL A 42 4.99 -3.12 -10.33
C VAL A 42 4.66 -2.17 -9.18
N TRP A 43 5.14 -0.93 -9.21
CA TRP A 43 4.90 0.06 -8.16
C TRP A 43 3.43 0.48 -8.05
N LEU A 44 2.70 0.54 -9.16
CA LEU A 44 1.25 0.77 -9.16
C LEU A 44 0.49 -0.37 -8.48
N ARG A 45 0.90 -1.63 -8.66
CA ARG A 45 0.34 -2.76 -7.91
C ARG A 45 0.65 -2.67 -6.42
N VAL A 46 1.87 -2.29 -6.05
CA VAL A 46 2.24 -2.05 -4.64
C VAL A 46 1.36 -0.96 -4.02
N LEU A 47 1.13 0.14 -4.74
CA LEU A 47 0.26 1.24 -4.30
C LEU A 47 -1.18 0.76 -4.04
N ASP A 48 -1.75 -0.03 -4.95
CA ASP A 48 -3.07 -0.63 -4.79
C ASP A 48 -3.14 -1.53 -3.53
N ARG A 49 -2.11 -2.36 -3.33
CA ARG A 49 -2.02 -3.22 -2.13
C ARG A 49 -1.90 -2.41 -0.83
N ILE A 50 -1.24 -1.25 -0.83
CA ILE A 50 -1.20 -0.37 0.34
C ILE A 50 -2.61 0.11 0.70
N GLY A 51 -3.37 0.58 -0.30
CA GLY A 51 -4.76 1.02 -0.10
C GLY A 51 -5.65 -0.11 0.43
N TYR A 52 -5.52 -1.31 -0.14
CA TYR A 52 -6.24 -2.49 0.35
C TYR A 52 -5.90 -2.82 1.81
N LEU A 53 -4.62 -2.89 2.17
CA LEU A 53 -4.21 -3.26 3.53
C LEU A 53 -4.60 -2.21 4.56
N GLN A 54 -4.44 -0.91 4.25
CA GLN A 54 -4.82 0.17 5.17
C GLN A 54 -6.33 0.25 5.36
N SER A 55 -7.13 0.02 4.31
CA SER A 55 -8.59 -0.03 4.42
C SER A 55 -9.08 -1.27 5.17
N ALA A 56 -8.48 -2.44 4.94
CA ALA A 56 -8.80 -3.66 5.69
C ALA A 56 -8.49 -3.49 7.19
N THR A 57 -7.31 -2.94 7.51
CA THR A 57 -6.91 -2.62 8.88
C THR A 57 -7.90 -1.64 9.53
N TYR A 58 -8.34 -0.62 8.80
CA TYR A 58 -9.32 0.36 9.31
C TYR A 58 -10.69 -0.27 9.63
N GLN A 59 -11.15 -1.24 8.83
CA GLN A 59 -12.41 -1.95 9.10
C GLN A 59 -12.33 -2.82 10.36
N GLU A 60 -11.18 -3.46 10.61
CA GLU A 60 -10.96 -4.23 11.84
C GLU A 60 -11.03 -3.33 13.08
N TYR A 61 -10.35 -2.17 13.08
CA TYR A 61 -10.44 -1.22 14.19
C TYR A 61 -11.86 -0.68 14.42
N ARG A 62 -12.58 -0.31 13.35
CA ARG A 62 -13.96 0.18 13.46
C ARG A 62 -14.90 -0.86 14.08
N SER A 63 -14.72 -2.13 13.74
CA SER A 63 -15.54 -3.22 14.28
C SER A 63 -15.30 -3.44 15.78
N LEU A 64 -14.05 -3.29 16.25
CA LEU A 64 -13.69 -3.39 17.67
C LEU A 64 -14.26 -2.22 18.48
N ASP A 65 -14.19 -0.99 17.96
CA ASP A 65 -14.75 0.19 18.65
C ASP A 65 -16.28 0.17 18.74
N SER A 66 -16.96 -0.42 17.75
CA SER A 66 -18.44 -0.57 17.79
C SER A 66 -18.96 -1.62 18.79
N GLY A 67 -18.08 -2.46 19.35
CA GLY A 67 -18.44 -3.50 20.33
C GLY A 67 -18.40 -3.06 21.79
N ILE A 68 -18.00 -1.82 22.10
CA ILE A 68 -17.75 -1.35 23.47
C ILE A 68 -18.99 -0.67 24.12
N TRP A 69 -20.15 -0.67 23.46
CA TRP A 69 -21.40 -0.13 24.01
C TRP A 69 -22.61 -1.06 23.84
N GLN A 70 -22.52 -2.28 24.39
CA GLN A 70 -23.71 -3.10 24.67
C GLN A 70 -23.81 -3.43 26.16
#